data_AF-A0A524JJG2-F1
#
_entry.id   AF-A0A524JJG2-F1
#
_cell.length_a   1.000
_cell.length_b   1.000
_cell.length_c   1.000
_cell.angle_alpha   90.00
_cell.angle_beta   90.00
_cell.angle_gamma   90.00
#
_symmetry.space_group_name_H-M   'P 1'
#
loop_
_entity.id
_entity.type
_entity.pdbx_description
1 polymer ?
#
loop_
_entity_poly.entity_id
_entity_poly.type
_entity_poly.pdbx_seq_one_letter_code
_entity_poly.pdbx_strand_id
1 'polypeptide(L)'
;MTNRTRPIKVYIFITCLVDTFFPEVGESMVKVLNDLGVEVDFIEEQTCCGQPAFNSGYQNDARVVAQRFLSIFEKALNNDPNKETYIICPSGSCTSMVKVFYEELFKNSPETLKKVARVKESTYEFSEFLVKVLNRVDVGAEYNGVITYHDSCHLLRELRVKDSPRELIKSVRGVEFREMEMHDACC
;
A
#
# COMPACT_ATOMS: atom_id res chain seq x y z
N MET A 1 -9.24 22.45 -0.96
CA MET A 1 -8.49 21.92 0.20
C MET A 1 -9.49 21.38 1.20
N THR A 2 -9.61 20.06 1.34
CA THR A 2 -10.47 19.46 2.37
C THR A 2 -9.85 19.76 3.74
N ASN A 3 -10.59 20.48 4.59
CA ASN A 3 -10.17 20.91 5.91
C ASN A 3 -10.13 19.68 6.85
N ARG A 4 -9.03 18.91 6.81
CA ARG A 4 -8.83 17.74 7.67
C ARG A 4 -8.62 18.21 9.11
N THR A 5 -9.32 17.59 10.05
CA THR A 5 -9.34 17.97 11.46
C THR A 5 -8.19 17.37 12.26
N ARG A 6 -7.52 16.34 11.74
CA ARG A 6 -6.35 15.71 12.36
C ARG A 6 -5.17 15.61 11.37
N PRO A 7 -3.93 15.80 11.83
CA PRO A 7 -2.75 15.52 11.01
C PRO A 7 -2.65 14.03 10.68
N ILE A 8 -2.07 13.73 9.52
CA ILE A 8 -1.91 12.36 9.02
C ILE A 8 -0.51 11.86 9.33
N LYS A 9 -0.44 10.66 9.89
CA LYS A 9 0.78 9.88 10.02
C LYS A 9 0.67 8.61 9.18
N VAL A 10 1.75 8.24 8.50
CA VAL A 10 1.84 6.99 7.76
C VAL A 10 3.00 6.15 8.25
N TYR A 11 2.73 4.88 8.50
CA TYR A 11 3.74 3.86 8.65
C TYR A 11 3.99 3.22 7.29
N ILE A 12 5.20 3.36 6.75
CA ILE A 12 5.52 2.74 5.47
C ILE A 12 5.80 1.25 5.67
N PHE A 13 5.08 0.43 4.91
CA PHE A 13 5.34 -1.00 4.79
C PHE A 13 6.21 -1.23 3.54
N ILE A 14 7.51 -1.30 3.76
CA ILE A 14 8.48 -1.59 2.72
C ILE A 14 8.52 -3.11 2.52
N THR A 15 8.19 -3.54 1.31
CA THR A 15 8.10 -4.96 1.00
C THR A 15 9.48 -5.59 0.94
N CYS A 16 9.56 -6.90 1.16
CA CYS A 16 10.83 -7.64 1.07
C CYS A 16 11.53 -7.45 -0.28
N LEU A 17 10.79 -7.36 -1.39
CA LEU A 17 11.37 -7.15 -2.72
C LEU A 17 11.88 -5.72 -2.92
N VAL A 18 11.13 -4.72 -2.45
CA VAL A 18 11.58 -3.31 -2.49
C VAL A 18 12.85 -3.15 -1.65
N ASP A 19 12.84 -3.65 -0.43
CA ASP A 19 13.99 -3.55 0.48
C ASP A 19 15.26 -4.22 -0.06
N THR A 20 15.10 -5.39 -0.72
CA THR A 20 16.25 -6.17 -1.19
C THR A 20 16.75 -5.75 -2.58
N PHE A 21 15.85 -5.39 -3.49
CA PHE A 21 16.18 -5.26 -4.93
C PHE A 21 15.97 -3.85 -5.50
N PHE A 22 15.02 -3.08 -4.95
CA PHE A 22 14.62 -1.79 -5.50
C PHE A 22 14.39 -0.73 -4.40
N PRO A 23 15.37 -0.50 -3.51
CA PRO A 23 15.20 0.41 -2.37
C PRO A 23 14.81 1.83 -2.79
N GLU A 24 15.23 2.27 -3.98
CA GLU A 24 14.88 3.57 -4.56
C GLU A 24 13.38 3.78 -4.73
N VAL A 25 12.59 2.71 -4.86
CA VAL A 25 11.11 2.79 -4.90
C VAL A 25 10.57 3.23 -3.54
N GLY A 26 11.12 2.67 -2.46
CA GLY A 26 10.77 3.06 -1.09
C GLY A 26 11.18 4.51 -0.80
N GLU A 27 12.40 4.89 -1.16
CA GLU A 27 12.90 6.26 -1.00
C GLU A 27 12.05 7.28 -1.78
N SER A 28 11.69 6.94 -3.03
CA SER A 28 10.84 7.80 -3.87
C SER A 28 9.44 7.97 -3.28
N MET A 29 8.85 6.90 -2.75
CA MET A 29 7.56 6.96 -2.06
C MET A 29 7.64 7.89 -0.83
N VAL A 30 8.67 7.75 0.00
CA VAL A 30 8.89 8.60 1.18
C VAL A 30 9.06 10.06 0.79
N LYS A 31 9.83 10.34 -0.27
CA LYS A 31 10.01 11.70 -0.78
C LYS A 31 8.67 12.35 -1.17
N VAL A 32 7.85 11.66 -1.96
CA VAL A 32 6.53 12.17 -2.38
C VAL A 32 5.63 12.42 -1.16
N LEU A 33 5.61 11.52 -0.18
CA LEU A 33 4.82 11.70 1.04
C LEU A 33 5.27 12.92 1.86
N ASN A 34 6.59 13.09 2.03
CA ASN A 34 7.16 14.24 2.74
C ASN A 34 6.88 15.57 2.02
N ASP A 35 7.00 15.60 0.69
CA ASP A 35 6.71 16.80 -0.12
C ASP A 35 5.22 17.19 -0.03
N LEU A 36 4.34 16.23 0.23
CA LEU A 36 2.91 16.45 0.51
C LEU A 36 2.61 16.81 1.98
N GLY A 37 3.63 16.92 2.84
CA GLY A 37 3.50 17.26 4.25
C GLY A 37 2.95 16.13 5.12
N VAL A 38 3.05 14.88 4.68
CA VAL A 38 2.64 13.70 5.46
C VAL A 38 3.75 13.31 6.42
N GLU A 39 3.43 13.07 7.69
CA GLU A 39 4.40 12.52 8.64
C GLU A 39 4.65 11.04 8.34
N VAL A 40 5.88 10.70 7.98
CA VAL A 40 6.28 9.34 7.61
C VAL A 40 7.10 8.71 8.75
N ASP A 41 6.80 7.45 9.05
CA ASP A 41 7.53 6.65 10.04
C ASP A 41 7.77 5.23 9.51
N PHE A 42 8.90 4.64 9.89
CA PHE A 42 9.31 3.29 9.49
C PHE A 42 9.57 2.44 10.72
N ILE A 43 8.96 1.27 10.78
CA ILE A 43 9.14 0.34 11.90
C ILE A 43 10.19 -0.69 11.47
N GLU A 44 11.38 -0.62 12.06
CA GLU A 44 12.51 -1.52 11.71
C GLU A 44 12.17 -2.99 11.91
N GLU A 45 11.29 -3.31 12.87
CA GLU A 45 10.92 -4.69 13.18
C GLU A 45 9.88 -5.28 12.23
N GLN A 46 9.43 -4.54 11.21
CA GLN A 46 8.49 -5.04 10.19
C GLN A 46 9.05 -6.27 9.48
N THR A 47 8.13 -7.11 9.00
CA THR A 47 8.47 -8.37 8.32
C THR A 47 7.70 -8.48 7.02
N CYS A 48 7.97 -9.53 6.23
CA CYS A 48 7.21 -9.81 5.01
C CYS A 48 5.69 -9.90 5.28
N CYS A 49 4.86 -9.72 4.25
CA CYS A 49 3.41 -9.96 4.32
C CYS A 49 3.04 -11.46 4.32
N GLY A 50 3.99 -12.36 4.05
CA GLY A 50 3.76 -13.80 4.01
C GLY A 50 3.14 -14.32 2.70
N GLN A 51 2.95 -13.46 1.69
CA GLN A 51 2.34 -13.86 0.42
C GLN A 51 3.06 -15.01 -0.31
N PRO A 52 4.41 -15.07 -0.38
CA PRO A 52 5.08 -16.20 -1.05
C PRO A 52 4.76 -17.57 -0.41
N ALA A 53 4.71 -17.62 0.92
CA ALA A 53 4.33 -18.83 1.66
C ALA A 53 2.85 -19.18 1.42
N PHE A 54 1.96 -18.18 1.44
CA PHE A 54 0.54 -18.35 1.16
C PHE A 54 0.29 -18.94 -0.23
N ASN A 55 0.86 -18.33 -1.27
CA ASN A 55 0.72 -18.76 -2.66
C ASN A 55 1.28 -20.17 -2.91
N SER A 56 2.28 -20.58 -2.12
CA SER A 56 2.91 -21.90 -2.22
C SER A 56 2.20 -22.97 -1.38
N GLY A 57 1.09 -22.64 -0.72
CA GLY A 57 0.33 -23.57 0.12
C GLY A 57 0.86 -23.77 1.54
N TYR A 58 1.92 -23.05 1.93
CA TYR A 58 2.48 -23.07 3.30
C TYR A 58 1.67 -22.17 4.24
N GLN A 59 0.40 -22.51 4.42
CA GLN A 59 -0.57 -21.71 5.18
C GLN A 59 -0.16 -21.51 6.64
N ASN A 60 0.46 -22.50 7.28
CA ASN A 60 0.94 -22.37 8.67
C ASN A 60 2.07 -21.33 8.77
N ASP A 61 3.02 -21.36 7.84
CA ASP A 61 4.15 -20.42 7.82
C ASP A 61 3.66 -19.00 7.49
N ALA A 62 2.72 -18.89 6.54
CA ALA A 62 2.05 -17.63 6.23
C ALA A 62 1.34 -17.05 7.47
N ARG A 63 0.66 -17.88 8.29
CA ARG A 63 0.04 -17.41 9.55
C ARG A 63 1.07 -16.89 10.56
N VAL A 64 2.23 -17.53 10.70
CA VAL A 64 3.28 -17.06 11.63
C VAL A 64 3.74 -15.66 11.24
N VAL A 65 4.04 -15.45 9.97
CA VAL A 65 4.47 -14.15 9.44
C VAL A 65 3.34 -13.11 9.58
N ALA A 66 2.11 -13.46 9.21
CA ALA A 66 0.97 -12.57 9.32
C ALA A 66 0.65 -12.18 10.78
N GLN A 67 0.81 -13.10 11.74
CA GLN A 67 0.62 -12.82 13.16
C GLN A 67 1.66 -11.79 13.67
N ARG A 68 2.91 -11.89 13.21
CA ARG A 68 3.96 -10.92 13.51
C ARG A 68 3.63 -9.56 12.89
N PHE A 69 3.25 -9.52 11.61
CA PHE A 69 2.81 -8.29 10.94
C PHE A 69 1.68 -7.60 11.71
N LEU A 70 0.62 -8.33 12.06
CA LEU A 70 -0.51 -7.81 12.83
C LEU A 70 -0.07 -7.25 14.18
N SER A 71 0.82 -7.94 14.91
CA SER A 71 1.30 -7.48 16.22
C SER A 71 2.03 -6.13 16.17
N ILE A 72 2.76 -5.89 15.08
CA ILE A 72 3.56 -4.67 14.89
C ILE A 72 2.64 -3.52 14.52
N PHE A 73 1.88 -3.70 13.45
CA PHE A 73 1.10 -2.63 12.86
C PHE A 73 -0.17 -2.31 13.67
N GLU A 74 -0.78 -3.27 14.37
CA GLU A 74 -1.85 -2.96 15.33
C GLU A 74 -1.35 -2.02 16.43
N LYS A 75 -0.18 -2.30 17.00
CA LYS A 75 0.42 -1.43 18.03
C LYS A 75 0.70 -0.04 17.45
N ALA A 76 1.27 0.02 16.25
CA ALA A 76 1.56 1.27 15.55
C ALA A 76 0.30 2.15 15.37
N LEU A 77 -0.80 1.55 14.92
CA LEU A 77 -2.10 2.21 14.73
C LEU A 77 -2.77 2.67 16.03
N ASN A 78 -2.27 2.28 17.21
CA ASN A 78 -2.79 2.68 18.52
C ASN A 78 -1.99 3.81 19.19
N ASN A 79 -0.88 4.25 18.61
CA ASN A 79 0.10 5.05 19.34
C ASN A 79 -0.33 6.49 19.63
N ASP A 80 -1.13 7.13 18.77
CA ASP A 80 -1.55 8.53 18.95
C ASP A 80 -3.01 8.74 18.51
N PRO A 81 -3.96 8.96 19.45
CA PRO A 81 -5.37 9.16 19.11
C PRO A 81 -5.64 10.50 18.40
N ASN A 82 -4.70 11.44 18.44
CA ASN A 82 -4.84 12.76 17.81
C ASN A 82 -4.47 12.76 16.33
N LYS A 83 -3.91 11.65 15.82
CA LYS A 83 -3.49 11.49 14.42
C LYS A 83 -4.35 10.47 13.70
N GLU A 84 -4.67 10.75 12.45
CA GLU A 84 -5.13 9.70 11.54
C GLU A 84 -3.92 8.90 11.06
N THR A 85 -3.92 7.60 11.33
CA THR A 85 -2.76 6.75 11.06
C THR A 85 -3.09 5.70 10.00
N TYR A 86 -2.20 5.55 9.01
CA TYR A 86 -2.34 4.58 7.92
C TYR A 86 -1.06 3.76 7.73
N ILE A 87 -1.19 2.62 7.05
CA ILE A 87 -0.08 1.76 6.62
C ILE A 87 -0.01 1.82 5.10
N ILE A 88 1.09 2.31 4.56
CA ILE A 88 1.21 2.59 3.12
C ILE A 88 2.24 1.66 2.51
N CYS A 89 1.85 0.95 1.45
CA CYS A 89 2.69 -0.03 0.78
C CYS A 89 2.80 0.27 -0.71
N PRO A 90 4.01 0.30 -1.30
CA PRO A 90 4.21 0.50 -2.74
C PRO A 90 4.04 -0.82 -3.52
N SER A 91 3.08 -1.65 -3.15
CA SER A 91 2.85 -2.96 -3.77
C SER A 91 1.40 -3.41 -3.64
N GLY A 92 0.76 -3.63 -4.79
CA GLY A 92 -0.58 -4.22 -4.84
C GLY A 92 -0.61 -5.63 -4.25
N SER A 93 0.45 -6.42 -4.43
CA SER A 93 0.48 -7.82 -3.97
C SER A 93 0.54 -7.90 -2.44
N CYS A 94 1.47 -7.16 -1.82
CA CYS A 94 1.61 -7.11 -0.37
C CYS A 94 0.38 -6.47 0.29
N THR A 95 -0.18 -5.41 -0.32
CA THR A 95 -1.41 -4.79 0.15
C THR A 95 -2.60 -5.75 0.08
N SER A 96 -2.75 -6.50 -1.02
CA SER A 96 -3.83 -7.50 -1.18
C SER A 96 -3.69 -8.64 -0.18
N MET A 97 -2.48 -9.08 0.13
CA MET A 97 -2.21 -10.08 1.16
C MET A 97 -2.83 -9.68 2.50
N VAL A 98 -2.58 -8.43 2.92
CA VAL A 98 -3.08 -7.90 4.18
C VAL A 98 -4.60 -7.63 4.13
N LYS A 99 -5.10 -7.02 3.05
CA LYS A 99 -6.51 -6.57 2.96
C LYS A 99 -7.49 -7.69 2.59
N VAL A 100 -7.03 -8.76 1.93
CA VAL A 100 -7.89 -9.83 1.39
C VAL A 100 -7.55 -11.16 2.06
N PHE A 101 -6.31 -11.61 1.95
CA PHE A 101 -5.95 -13.00 2.26
C PHE A 101 -5.71 -13.27 3.76
N TYR A 102 -5.44 -12.25 4.58
CA TYR A 102 -5.35 -12.43 6.04
C TYR A 102 -6.68 -12.89 6.67
N GLU A 103 -7.83 -12.50 6.12
CA GLU A 103 -9.12 -12.98 6.61
C GLU A 103 -9.26 -14.49 6.44
N GLU A 104 -8.84 -15.01 5.28
CA GLU A 104 -8.83 -16.45 5.03
C GLU A 104 -7.87 -17.20 5.98
N LEU A 105 -6.65 -16.66 6.16
CA LEU A 105 -5.64 -17.23 7.03
C LEU A 105 -6.14 -17.42 8.48
N PHE A 106 -6.93 -16.47 8.97
CA PHE A 106 -7.41 -16.40 10.35
C PHE A 106 -8.91 -16.65 10.51
N LYS A 107 -9.59 -17.24 9.52
CA LYS A 107 -11.04 -17.47 9.54
C LYS A 107 -11.57 -18.23 10.77
N ASN A 108 -10.73 -19.03 11.41
CA ASN A 108 -11.05 -19.81 12.61
C ASN A 108 -10.55 -19.14 13.93
N SER A 109 -10.09 -17.89 13.88
CA SER A 109 -9.50 -17.16 15.01
C SER A 109 -10.21 -15.81 15.23
N PRO A 110 -11.40 -15.79 15.86
CA PRO A 110 -12.23 -14.58 15.98
C PRO A 110 -11.52 -13.36 16.59
N GLU A 111 -10.69 -13.57 17.61
CA GLU A 111 -9.94 -12.48 18.23
C GLU A 111 -8.86 -11.91 17.29
N THR A 112 -8.21 -12.76 16.49
CA THR A 112 -7.25 -12.30 15.48
C THR A 112 -7.96 -11.57 14.33
N LEU A 113 -9.17 -12.00 13.95
CA LEU A 113 -9.95 -11.33 12.90
C LEU A 113 -10.27 -9.86 13.25
N LYS A 114 -10.46 -9.52 14.52
CA LYS A 114 -10.61 -8.11 14.94
C LYS A 114 -9.36 -7.29 14.62
N LYS A 115 -8.17 -7.88 14.81
CA LYS A 115 -6.89 -7.25 14.46
C LYS A 115 -6.72 -7.11 12.95
N VAL A 116 -7.09 -8.17 12.21
CA VAL A 116 -7.08 -8.17 10.74
C VAL A 116 -7.96 -7.05 10.22
N ALA A 117 -9.21 -6.93 10.69
CA ALA A 117 -10.14 -5.90 10.25
C ALA A 117 -9.56 -4.49 10.44
N ARG A 118 -9.01 -4.20 11.62
CA ARG A 118 -8.39 -2.91 11.91
C ARG A 118 -7.19 -2.60 11.02
N VAL A 119 -6.27 -3.56 10.87
CA VAL A 119 -5.07 -3.38 10.04
C VAL A 119 -5.47 -3.21 8.57
N LYS A 120 -6.44 -3.99 8.09
CA LYS A 120 -7.02 -3.89 6.74
C LYS A 120 -7.60 -2.51 6.46
N GLU A 121 -8.39 -1.95 7.37
CA GLU A 121 -9.02 -0.62 7.22
C GLU A 121 -8.00 0.52 7.13
N SER A 122 -6.86 0.38 7.80
CA SER A 122 -5.78 1.37 7.80
C SER A 122 -4.71 1.11 6.73
N THR A 123 -4.74 -0.01 6.00
CA THR A 123 -3.74 -0.35 4.98
C THR A 123 -4.20 0.10 3.60
N TYR A 124 -3.33 0.81 2.88
CA TYR A 124 -3.58 1.29 1.51
C TYR A 124 -2.38 1.03 0.62
N GLU A 125 -2.66 0.75 -0.65
CA GLU A 125 -1.63 0.84 -1.67
C GLU A 125 -1.30 2.31 -1.92
N PHE A 126 -0.05 2.62 -2.28
CA PHE A 126 0.44 3.99 -2.39
C PHE A 126 -0.41 4.89 -3.31
N SER A 127 -0.74 4.46 -4.52
CA SER A 127 -1.60 5.23 -5.43
C SER A 127 -3.02 5.40 -4.89
N GLU A 128 -3.59 4.34 -4.32
CA GLU A 128 -4.90 4.35 -3.66
C GLU A 128 -4.93 5.40 -2.55
N PHE A 129 -3.88 5.44 -1.71
CA PHE A 129 -3.77 6.37 -0.60
C PHE A 129 -3.73 7.83 -1.06
N LEU A 130 -2.86 8.16 -2.03
CA LEU A 130 -2.72 9.53 -2.53
C LEU A 130 -4.07 10.05 -3.07
N VAL A 131 -4.76 9.23 -3.86
CA VAL A 131 -5.99 9.64 -4.53
C VAL A 131 -7.19 9.58 -3.59
N LYS A 132 -7.43 8.46 -2.92
CA LYS A 132 -8.66 8.22 -2.16
C LYS A 132 -8.60 8.78 -0.75
N VAL A 133 -7.43 8.80 -0.13
CA VAL A 133 -7.25 9.34 1.23
C VAL A 133 -6.80 10.80 1.15
N LEU A 134 -5.64 11.10 0.57
CA LEU A 134 -5.15 12.48 0.55
C LEU A 134 -5.95 13.41 -0.38
N ASN A 135 -6.74 12.85 -1.31
CA ASN A 135 -7.42 13.59 -2.37
C ASN A 135 -6.41 14.46 -3.13
N ARG A 136 -5.33 13.80 -3.57
CA ARG A 136 -4.21 14.39 -4.33
C ARG A 136 -3.91 13.53 -5.55
N VAL A 137 -3.95 14.17 -6.71
CA VAL A 137 -3.57 13.59 -8.00
C VAL A 137 -2.35 14.29 -8.59
N ASP A 138 -2.18 15.60 -8.33
CA ASP A 138 -0.95 16.33 -8.63
C ASP A 138 -0.02 16.33 -7.42
N VAL A 139 1.15 15.74 -7.60
CA VAL A 139 2.24 15.66 -6.60
C VAL A 139 3.46 16.49 -7.01
N GLY A 140 3.31 17.38 -7.99
CA GLY A 140 4.38 18.26 -8.46
C GLY A 140 5.31 17.65 -9.51
N ALA A 141 5.03 16.44 -9.99
CA ALA A 141 5.86 15.71 -10.93
C ALA A 141 5.85 16.32 -12.35
N GLU A 142 6.97 16.18 -13.05
CA GLU A 142 7.15 16.60 -14.45
C GLU A 142 7.94 15.55 -15.22
N TYR A 143 7.47 15.20 -16.41
CA TYR A 143 8.13 14.29 -17.33
C TYR A 143 7.64 14.57 -18.75
N ASN A 144 8.55 14.96 -19.65
CA ASN A 144 8.22 15.22 -21.06
C ASN A 144 8.43 13.94 -21.87
N GLY A 145 7.37 13.15 -22.04
CA GLY A 145 7.43 11.90 -22.77
C GLY A 145 6.13 11.10 -22.73
N VAL A 146 6.16 9.93 -23.37
CA VAL A 146 5.00 9.02 -23.43
C VAL A 146 5.09 8.03 -22.29
N ILE A 147 4.00 7.88 -21.52
CA ILE A 147 3.87 6.86 -20.46
C ILE A 147 2.68 5.95 -20.78
N THR A 148 2.87 4.65 -20.57
CA THR A 148 1.78 3.67 -20.48
C THR A 148 1.74 3.06 -19.07
N TYR A 149 0.64 2.38 -18.74
CA TYR A 149 0.46 1.70 -17.48
C TYR A 149 0.06 0.24 -17.71
N HIS A 150 0.72 -0.66 -16.99
CA HIS A 150 0.37 -2.07 -16.93
C HIS A 150 -0.24 -2.36 -15.55
N ASP A 151 -1.46 -2.90 -15.54
CA ASP A 151 -2.17 -3.17 -14.29
C ASP A 151 -1.52 -4.34 -13.54
N SER A 152 -1.19 -4.11 -12.27
CA SER A 152 -0.93 -5.22 -11.36
C SER A 152 -2.21 -6.01 -11.13
N CYS A 153 -2.20 -7.32 -11.37
CA CYS A 153 -3.37 -8.18 -11.11
C CYS A 153 -3.88 -8.05 -9.66
N HIS A 154 -2.98 -7.90 -8.69
CA HIS A 154 -3.38 -7.72 -7.28
C HIS A 154 -3.98 -6.34 -7.02
N LEU A 155 -3.50 -5.29 -7.69
CA LEU A 155 -4.06 -3.96 -7.55
C LEU A 155 -5.43 -3.86 -8.24
N LEU A 156 -5.53 -4.37 -9.46
CA LEU A 156 -6.74 -4.31 -10.27
C LEU A 156 -7.82 -5.30 -9.80
N ARG A 157 -7.50 -6.58 -9.62
CA ARG A 157 -8.50 -7.64 -9.41
C ARG A 157 -8.81 -7.85 -7.93
N GLU A 158 -7.78 -7.89 -7.08
CA GLU A 158 -7.97 -8.10 -5.64
C GLU A 158 -8.37 -6.81 -4.92
N LEU A 159 -7.63 -5.72 -5.14
CA LEU A 159 -7.89 -4.44 -4.46
C LEU A 159 -8.90 -3.56 -5.18
N ARG A 160 -9.22 -3.86 -6.45
CA ARG A 160 -10.16 -3.07 -7.28
C ARG A 160 -9.74 -1.61 -7.45
N VAL A 161 -8.44 -1.35 -7.42
CA VAL A 161 -7.84 -0.04 -7.65
C VAL A 161 -7.38 0.01 -9.11
N LYS A 162 -8.19 0.65 -9.95
CA LYS A 162 -7.91 0.83 -11.39
C LYS A 162 -7.48 2.25 -11.73
N ASP A 163 -8.21 3.23 -11.21
CA ASP A 163 -8.11 4.60 -11.70
C ASP A 163 -7.03 5.41 -10.98
N SER A 164 -6.73 5.12 -9.71
CA SER A 164 -5.78 5.89 -8.91
C SER A 164 -4.38 6.00 -9.54
N PRO A 165 -3.74 4.92 -10.03
CA PRO A 165 -2.46 5.02 -10.74
C PRO A 165 -2.56 5.92 -11.98
N ARG A 166 -3.64 5.78 -12.76
CA ARG A 166 -3.84 6.53 -14.01
C ARG A 166 -4.08 8.01 -13.76
N GLU A 167 -4.85 8.37 -12.74
CA GLU A 167 -5.10 9.75 -12.34
C GLU A 167 -3.78 10.46 -11.95
N LEU A 168 -2.93 9.79 -11.18
CA LEU A 168 -1.60 10.30 -10.82
C LEU A 168 -0.71 10.48 -12.05
N ILE A 169 -0.60 9.47 -12.92
CA ILE A 169 0.22 9.52 -14.14
C ILE A 169 -0.25 10.64 -15.08
N LYS A 170 -1.57 10.76 -15.29
CA LYS A 170 -2.16 11.82 -16.15
C LYS A 170 -1.98 13.22 -15.59
N SER A 171 -1.71 13.36 -14.28
CA SER A 171 -1.46 14.65 -13.63
C SER A 171 0.00 15.07 -13.71
N VAL A 172 0.91 14.21 -14.19
CA VAL A 172 2.32 14.56 -14.40
C VAL A 172 2.43 15.59 -15.52
N ARG A 173 3.08 16.72 -15.26
CA ARG A 173 3.24 17.79 -16.26
C ARG A 173 4.11 17.29 -17.43
N GLY A 174 3.66 17.55 -18.65
CA GLY A 174 4.38 17.16 -19.88
C GLY A 174 4.15 15.73 -20.35
N VAL A 175 3.41 14.90 -19.60
CA VAL A 175 3.15 13.50 -19.97
C VAL A 175 2.12 13.41 -21.09
N GLU A 176 2.42 12.57 -22.08
CA GLU A 176 1.43 12.00 -22.98
C GLU A 176 1.09 10.58 -22.51
N PHE A 177 -0.04 10.41 -21.82
CA PHE A 177 -0.48 9.08 -21.40
C PHE A 177 -1.12 8.32 -22.57
N ARG A 178 -0.57 7.15 -22.90
CA ARG A 178 -1.14 6.22 -23.88
C ARG A 178 -1.40 4.87 -23.21
N GLU A 179 -2.66 4.47 -23.12
CA GLU A 179 -3.02 3.16 -22.59
C GLU A 179 -2.50 2.07 -23.53
N MET A 180 -1.83 1.04 -22.98
CA MET A 180 -1.38 -0.10 -23.77
C MET A 180 -2.52 -1.06 -24.09
N GLU A 181 -2.40 -1.76 -25.22
CA GLU A 181 -3.22 -2.95 -25.46
C GLU A 181 -2.93 -4.02 -24.40
N MET A 182 -3.97 -4.75 -24.00
CA MET A 182 -3.86 -5.80 -22.96
C MET A 182 -3.23 -5.29 -21.66
N HIS A 183 -3.52 -4.03 -21.28
CA HIS A 183 -3.02 -3.43 -20.04
C HIS A 183 -3.39 -4.23 -18.78
N ASP A 184 -4.44 -5.07 -18.85
CA ASP A 184 -4.97 -5.90 -17.77
C ASP A 184 -4.58 -7.39 -17.85
N ALA A 185 -3.75 -7.76 -18.82
CA ALA A 185 -3.13 -9.08 -18.88
C ALA A 185 -2.19 -9.29 -17.69
N CYS A 186 -2.06 -10.53 -17.22
CA CYS A 186 -1.05 -10.84 -16.21
C CYS A 186 0.34 -10.74 -16.85
N CYS A 187 1.27 -10.08 -16.16
CA CYS A 187 2.68 -9.97 -16.53
C CYS A 187 3.37 -11.32 -16.70
#